data_AF-A0A923TF43-F1
#
_entry.id   AF-A0A923TF43-F1
#
_cell.length_a   1.000
_cell.length_b   1.000
_cell.length_c   1.000
_cell.angle_alpha   90.00
_cell.angle_beta   90.00
_cell.angle_gamma   90.00
#
_symmetry.space_group_name_H-M   'P 1'
#
loop_
_entity.id
_entity.type
_entity.pdbx_description
1 polymer ?
#
loop_
_entity_poly.entity_id
_entity_poly.type
_entity_poly.pdbx_seq_one_letter_code
_entity_poly.pdbx_strand_id
1 'polypeptide(L)'
;MTLFNIASVAKPISAVVALRLVELGQLDLDRPLREFDGYSEYRTTVRAEGGLFFHNFDDDQKIPLTLRQLLSMQANGTPGTRFFYNAPAFSWTSRPMAQVAKTPFSEFTARHVFNPAGMAHSARIHRKLPLAASFAAHLAKPYHLAPDGGFALSDPPPRQATAPPAASSPQRWISPASTAPSRRANSSRPPRSPGCGPRAAHPTAKHYPTVSAGASKNFAVKNFSGTPGSGKAPPPRSA
;
A
#
# COMPACT_ATOMS: atom_id res chain seq x y z
N MET A 1 2.04 -11.95 28.78
CA MET A 1 1.82 -11.14 27.56
C MET A 1 1.03 -11.99 26.57
N THR A 2 -0.02 -11.46 25.96
CA THR A 2 -0.86 -12.18 24.99
C THR A 2 -0.75 -11.50 23.64
N LEU A 3 -0.52 -12.27 22.58
CA LEU A 3 -0.35 -11.78 21.21
C LEU A 3 -1.64 -11.95 20.42
N PHE A 4 -1.92 -10.99 19.53
CA PHE A 4 -3.07 -11.01 18.64
C PHE A 4 -2.65 -10.75 17.20
N ASN A 5 -3.36 -11.36 16.26
CA ASN A 5 -3.26 -10.98 14.85
C ASN A 5 -3.98 -9.64 14.65
N ILE A 6 -3.21 -8.57 14.47
CA ILE A 6 -3.76 -7.19 14.35
C ILE A 6 -4.28 -6.85 12.95
N ALA A 7 -4.19 -7.80 12.01
CA ALA A 7 -4.67 -7.66 10.64
C ALA A 7 -4.26 -6.33 9.99
N SER A 8 -5.24 -5.55 9.52
CA SER A 8 -5.00 -4.33 8.75
C SER A 8 -4.46 -3.16 9.57
N VAL A 9 -4.42 -3.26 10.90
CA VAL A 9 -3.71 -2.31 11.77
C VAL A 9 -2.20 -2.33 11.49
N ALA A 10 -1.68 -3.35 10.81
CA ALA A 10 -0.29 -3.41 10.37
C ALA A 10 0.06 -2.46 9.21
N LYS A 11 -0.92 -1.84 8.52
CA LYS A 11 -0.63 -0.99 7.34
C LYS A 11 0.21 0.25 7.65
N PRO A 12 -0.07 1.03 8.73
CA PRO A 12 0.81 2.12 9.14
C PRO A 12 2.24 1.66 9.43
N ILE A 13 2.44 0.47 10.00
CA ILE A 13 3.79 -0.10 10.23
C ILE A 13 4.52 -0.29 8.89
N SER A 14 3.85 -0.87 7.89
CA SER A 14 4.42 -1.00 6.55
C SER A 14 4.67 0.35 5.87
N ALA A 15 3.82 1.36 6.11
CA ALA A 15 4.03 2.71 5.60
C ALA A 15 5.27 3.37 6.22
N VAL A 16 5.51 3.19 7.52
CA VAL A 16 6.74 3.65 8.19
C VAL A 16 7.97 2.97 7.58
N VAL A 17 7.90 1.68 7.24
CA VAL A 17 8.99 0.99 6.52
C VAL A 17 9.28 1.65 5.17
N ALA A 18 8.25 1.96 4.39
CA ALA A 18 8.41 2.65 3.11
C ALA A 18 9.06 4.03 3.30
N LEU A 19 8.56 4.83 4.24
CA LEU A 19 9.10 6.16 4.53
C LEU A 19 10.53 6.10 5.07
N ARG A 20 10.89 5.07 5.85
CA ARG A 20 12.26 4.88 6.31
C ARG A 20 13.21 4.55 5.15
N LEU A 21 12.78 3.76 4.17
CA LEU A 21 13.57 3.49 2.98
C LEU A 21 13.75 4.75 2.09
N VAL A 22 12.73 5.62 2.04
CA VAL A 22 12.82 6.93 1.38
C VAL A 22 13.83 7.82 2.09
N GLU A 23 13.75 7.92 3.42
CA GLU A 23 14.66 8.70 4.24
C GLU A 23 16.13 8.25 4.07
N LEU A 24 16.36 6.95 3.93
CA LEU A 24 17.68 6.38 3.64
C LEU A 24 18.15 6.59 2.18
N GLY A 25 17.34 7.23 1.33
CA GLY A 25 17.62 7.43 -0.09
C GLY A 25 17.61 6.16 -0.92
N GLN A 26 17.03 5.07 -0.40
CA GLN A 26 17.03 3.76 -1.05
C GLN A 26 15.78 3.54 -1.93
N LEU A 27 14.66 4.15 -1.56
CA LEU A 27 13.37 3.97 -2.22
C LEU A 27 12.85 5.29 -2.79
N ASP A 28 12.53 5.28 -4.07
CA ASP A 28 11.67 6.29 -4.70
C ASP A 28 10.24 5.73 -4.80
N LEU A 29 9.27 6.42 -4.21
CA LEU A 29 7.87 6.02 -4.19
C LEU A 29 7.19 6.21 -5.56
N ASP A 30 7.74 7.10 -6.39
CA ASP A 30 7.21 7.43 -7.71
C ASP A 30 7.88 6.61 -8.82
N ARG A 31 8.84 5.76 -8.46
CA ARG A 31 9.41 4.75 -9.36
C ARG A 31 8.31 3.85 -9.93
N PRO A 32 8.22 3.70 -11.27
CA PRO A 32 7.26 2.80 -11.89
C PRO A 32 7.40 1.36 -11.41
N LEU A 33 6.27 0.71 -11.12
CA LEU A 33 6.26 -0.65 -10.58
C LEU A 33 6.89 -1.70 -11.52
N ARG A 34 6.81 -1.47 -12.82
CA ARG A 34 7.42 -2.30 -13.87
C ARG A 34 8.94 -2.44 -13.76
N GLU A 35 9.59 -1.59 -12.96
CA GLU A 35 11.03 -1.64 -12.73
C GLU A 35 11.42 -2.48 -11.50
N PHE A 36 10.46 -2.99 -10.74
CA PHE A 36 10.71 -3.90 -9.62
C PHE A 36 10.56 -5.36 -10.06
N ASP A 37 11.35 -6.22 -9.43
CA ASP A 37 11.38 -7.64 -9.74
C ASP A 37 10.05 -8.28 -9.32
N GLY A 38 9.56 -9.24 -10.12
CA GLY A 38 8.32 -9.95 -9.82
C GLY A 38 7.04 -9.16 -10.15
N TYR A 39 7.14 -7.93 -10.65
CA TYR A 39 5.95 -7.14 -11.02
C TYR A 39 5.26 -7.71 -12.28
N SER A 40 6.01 -8.19 -13.26
CA SER A 40 5.44 -8.80 -14.47
C SER A 40 4.58 -10.02 -14.14
N GLU A 41 5.09 -10.90 -13.27
CA GLU A 41 4.41 -12.10 -12.80
C GLU A 41 3.20 -11.75 -11.93
N TYR A 42 3.34 -10.75 -11.07
CA TYR A 42 2.22 -10.23 -10.28
C TYR A 42 1.12 -9.67 -11.17
N ARG A 43 1.46 -8.88 -12.18
CA ARG A 43 0.52 -8.33 -13.17
C ARG A 43 -0.25 -9.45 -13.86
N THR A 44 0.45 -10.47 -14.35
CA THR A 44 -0.18 -11.63 -14.99
C THR A 44 -1.14 -12.35 -14.03
N THR A 45 -0.71 -12.56 -12.79
CA THR A 45 -1.53 -13.21 -11.75
C THR A 45 -2.80 -12.42 -11.45
N VAL A 46 -2.65 -11.10 -11.26
CA VAL A 46 -3.75 -10.18 -10.96
C VAL A 46 -4.78 -10.12 -12.09
N ARG A 47 -4.31 -10.08 -13.35
CA ARG A 47 -5.20 -10.11 -14.53
C ARG A 47 -5.96 -11.44 -14.64
N ALA A 48 -5.32 -12.55 -14.30
CA ALA A 48 -5.93 -13.87 -14.33
C ALA A 48 -6.92 -14.10 -13.17
N GLU A 49 -6.59 -13.64 -11.95
CA GLU A 49 -7.46 -13.77 -10.77
C GLU A 49 -8.75 -12.95 -10.89
N GLY A 50 -8.65 -11.71 -11.39
CA GLY A 50 -9.80 -10.81 -11.49
C GLY A 50 -10.50 -10.55 -10.15
N GLY A 51 -11.83 -10.38 -10.18
CA GLY A 51 -12.62 -10.14 -8.97
C GLY A 51 -12.52 -8.73 -8.39
N LEU A 52 -13.14 -8.52 -7.22
CA LEU A 52 -13.37 -7.18 -6.66
C LEU A 52 -12.10 -6.33 -6.54
N PHE A 53 -11.00 -6.92 -6.06
CA PHE A 53 -9.75 -6.17 -5.81
C PHE A 53 -8.98 -5.84 -7.08
N PHE A 54 -9.17 -6.61 -8.15
CA PHE A 54 -8.38 -6.49 -9.37
C PHE A 54 -9.20 -5.99 -10.56
N HIS A 55 -10.49 -5.72 -10.34
CA HIS A 55 -11.30 -4.98 -11.28
C HIS A 55 -10.68 -3.59 -11.54
N ASN A 56 -10.47 -3.27 -12.82
CA ASN A 56 -9.80 -2.07 -13.30
C ASN A 56 -8.38 -1.87 -12.73
N PHE A 57 -7.69 -2.93 -12.32
CA PHE A 57 -6.26 -2.90 -12.01
C PHE A 57 -5.48 -2.99 -13.33
N ASP A 58 -5.55 -1.93 -14.13
CA ASP A 58 -4.92 -1.89 -15.45
C ASP A 58 -3.75 -0.92 -15.47
N ASP A 59 -2.57 -1.45 -15.78
CA ASP A 59 -1.30 -0.76 -15.92
C ASP A 59 -0.88 -0.52 -17.37
N ASP A 60 -1.72 -0.91 -18.36
CA ASP A 60 -1.58 -0.47 -19.77
C ASP A 60 -2.03 0.99 -19.97
N GLN A 61 -2.32 1.68 -18.86
CA GLN A 61 -2.58 3.10 -18.88
C GLN A 61 -1.33 3.88 -19.24
N LYS A 62 -1.52 5.02 -19.90
CA LYS A 62 -0.44 6.00 -20.16
C LYS A 62 0.26 6.46 -18.88
N ILE A 63 -0.38 6.27 -17.72
CA ILE A 63 0.12 6.62 -16.40
C ILE A 63 0.69 5.35 -15.75
N PRO A 64 2.00 5.29 -15.48
CA PRO A 64 2.60 4.13 -14.82
C PRO A 64 2.07 3.99 -13.39
N LEU A 65 1.81 2.75 -12.97
CA LEU A 65 1.58 2.45 -11.55
C LEU A 65 2.87 2.65 -10.75
N THR A 66 2.76 3.25 -9.57
CA THR A 66 3.87 3.52 -8.66
C THR A 66 3.64 2.90 -7.28
N LEU A 67 4.71 2.76 -6.51
CA LEU A 67 4.60 2.22 -5.14
C LEU A 67 3.75 3.13 -4.25
N ARG A 68 3.83 4.46 -4.47
CA ARG A 68 2.97 5.46 -3.82
C ARG A 68 1.49 5.09 -3.94
N GLN A 69 1.05 4.75 -5.15
CA GLN A 69 -0.37 4.47 -5.43
C GLN A 69 -0.83 3.15 -4.82
N LEU A 70 0.04 2.15 -4.67
CA LEU A 70 -0.31 0.94 -3.93
C LEU A 70 -0.40 1.20 -2.43
N LEU A 71 0.55 1.95 -1.88
CA LEU A 71 0.57 2.32 -0.45
C LEU A 71 -0.59 3.25 -0.07
N SER A 72 -1.01 4.15 -0.97
CA SER A 72 -2.17 5.01 -0.79
C SER A 72 -3.50 4.38 -1.20
N MET A 73 -3.46 3.15 -1.75
CA MET A 73 -4.64 2.43 -2.24
C MET A 73 -5.40 3.19 -3.34
N GLN A 74 -4.65 3.78 -4.27
CA GLN A 74 -5.16 4.54 -5.41
C GLN A 74 -4.76 3.90 -6.76
N ALA A 75 -4.56 2.58 -6.77
CA ALA A 75 -4.09 1.84 -7.93
C ALA A 75 -5.20 1.45 -8.92
N ASN A 76 -6.45 1.30 -8.45
CA ASN A 76 -7.55 0.84 -9.28
C ASN A 76 -8.13 1.98 -10.15
N GLY A 77 -8.36 1.70 -11.44
CA GLY A 77 -8.73 2.67 -12.47
C GLY A 77 -7.59 3.63 -12.77
N THR A 78 -7.87 4.91 -13.01
CA THR A 78 -6.80 5.89 -13.26
C THR A 78 -5.93 6.09 -12.02
N PRO A 79 -4.64 5.72 -12.04
CA PRO A 79 -3.80 5.76 -10.86
C PRO A 79 -3.75 7.15 -10.22
N GLY A 80 -3.91 7.20 -8.90
CA GLY A 80 -3.88 8.44 -8.12
C GLY A 80 -5.18 9.24 -8.10
N THR A 81 -6.22 8.85 -8.86
CA THR A 81 -7.46 9.65 -8.98
C THR A 81 -8.54 9.32 -7.95
N ARG A 82 -8.54 8.10 -7.39
CA ARG A 82 -9.52 7.69 -6.38
C ARG A 82 -8.93 6.69 -5.39
N PHE A 83 -9.48 6.68 -4.19
CA PHE A 83 -9.19 5.64 -3.20
C PHE A 83 -10.05 4.39 -3.46
N PHE A 84 -9.43 3.21 -3.34
CA PHE A 84 -10.10 1.93 -3.34
C PHE A 84 -9.33 0.96 -2.45
N TYR A 85 -9.96 0.47 -1.38
CA TYR A 85 -9.30 -0.38 -0.39
C TYR A 85 -8.85 -1.73 -0.99
N ASN A 86 -7.59 -1.80 -1.42
CA ASN A 86 -7.01 -2.96 -2.09
C ASN A 86 -5.95 -3.63 -1.21
N ALA A 87 -6.38 -4.52 -0.31
CA ALA A 87 -5.47 -5.19 0.61
C ALA A 87 -4.43 -6.09 -0.08
N PRO A 88 -4.76 -6.87 -1.13
CA PRO A 88 -3.77 -7.64 -1.88
C PRO A 88 -2.68 -6.78 -2.52
N ALA A 89 -3.05 -5.69 -3.21
CA ALA A 89 -2.08 -4.79 -3.83
C ALA A 89 -1.21 -4.09 -2.78
N PHE A 90 -1.80 -3.63 -1.68
CA PHE A 90 -1.03 -3.09 -0.55
C PHE A 90 -0.05 -4.12 0.02
N SER A 91 -0.47 -5.38 0.18
CA SER A 91 0.40 -6.45 0.69
C SER A 91 1.60 -6.73 -0.22
N TRP A 92 1.39 -6.64 -1.55
CA TRP A 92 2.45 -6.83 -2.54
C TRP A 92 3.62 -5.83 -2.37
N THR A 93 3.36 -4.62 -1.85
CA THR A 93 4.39 -3.58 -1.59
C THR A 93 5.55 -4.04 -0.70
N SER A 94 5.35 -5.08 0.12
CA SER A 94 6.43 -5.66 0.93
C SER A 94 7.57 -6.27 0.09
N ARG A 95 7.30 -6.67 -1.16
CA ARG A 95 8.29 -7.23 -2.08
C ARG A 95 9.30 -6.19 -2.59
N PRO A 96 8.88 -5.09 -3.25
CA PRO A 96 9.83 -4.06 -3.68
C PRO A 96 10.57 -3.42 -2.51
N MET A 97 9.92 -3.26 -1.36
CA MET A 97 10.60 -2.79 -0.14
C MET A 97 11.70 -3.75 0.32
N ALA A 98 11.47 -5.07 0.29
CA ALA A 98 12.51 -6.06 0.59
C ALA A 98 13.64 -6.07 -0.44
N GLN A 99 13.29 -5.97 -1.73
CA GLN A 99 14.25 -5.91 -2.84
C GLN A 99 15.21 -4.75 -2.65
N VAL A 100 14.68 -3.55 -2.40
CA VAL A 100 15.46 -2.33 -2.16
C VAL A 100 16.30 -2.43 -0.89
N ALA A 101 15.71 -2.94 0.19
CA ALA A 101 16.38 -3.11 1.48
C ALA A 101 17.47 -4.19 1.49
N LYS A 102 17.53 -5.05 0.45
CA LYS A 102 18.41 -6.23 0.35
C LYS A 102 18.36 -7.14 1.58
N THR A 103 17.22 -7.15 2.28
CA THR A 103 16.97 -7.93 3.48
C THR A 103 15.51 -8.38 3.48
N PRO A 104 15.17 -9.47 4.20
CA PRO A 104 13.78 -9.84 4.39
C PRO A 104 12.97 -8.68 4.98
N PHE A 105 11.81 -8.36 4.42
CA PHE A 105 10.96 -7.26 4.89
C PHE A 105 10.67 -7.33 6.40
N SER A 106 10.52 -8.54 6.97
CA SER A 106 10.33 -8.74 8.41
C SER A 106 11.55 -8.34 9.24
N GLU A 107 12.75 -8.62 8.74
CA GLU A 107 14.01 -8.23 9.39
C GLU A 107 14.16 -6.71 9.37
N PHE A 108 13.91 -6.08 8.22
CA PHE A 108 13.97 -4.63 8.11
C PHE A 108 12.92 -3.94 9.01
N THR A 109 11.70 -4.47 9.04
CA THR A 109 10.63 -3.97 9.94
C THR A 109 11.05 -4.09 11.40
N ALA A 110 11.61 -5.23 11.81
CA ALA A 110 12.06 -5.41 13.19
C ALA A 110 13.17 -4.42 13.54
N ARG A 111 14.19 -4.30 12.69
CA ARG A 111 15.34 -3.41 12.91
C ARG A 111 14.96 -1.94 12.97
N HIS A 112 14.08 -1.49 12.07
CA HIS A 112 13.82 -0.06 11.88
C HIS A 112 12.51 0.44 12.51
N VAL A 113 11.61 -0.45 12.91
CA VAL A 113 10.33 -0.07 13.53
C VAL A 113 10.18 -0.69 14.91
N PHE A 114 10.27 -2.02 15.03
CA PHE A 114 9.98 -2.67 16.31
C PHE A 114 11.03 -2.40 17.38
N ASN A 115 12.31 -2.59 17.06
CA ASN A 115 13.38 -2.43 18.04
C ASN A 115 13.49 -0.97 18.54
N PRO A 116 13.49 0.06 17.68
CA PRO A 116 13.58 1.45 18.15
C PRO A 116 12.35 1.89 18.96
N ALA A 117 11.18 1.31 18.70
CA ALA A 117 9.94 1.60 19.43
C ALA A 117 9.73 0.71 20.68
N GLY A 118 10.70 -0.14 21.04
CA GLY A 118 10.57 -1.04 22.19
C GLY A 118 9.52 -2.14 22.03
N MET A 119 9.10 -2.45 20.79
CA MET A 119 8.06 -3.44 20.48
C MET A 119 8.61 -4.88 20.49
N ALA A 120 9.24 -5.30 21.60
CA ALA A 120 9.91 -6.60 21.74
C ALA A 120 8.99 -7.83 21.56
N HIS A 121 7.68 -7.63 21.65
CA HIS A 121 6.65 -8.66 21.46
C HIS A 121 5.83 -8.43 20.19
N SER A 122 6.44 -7.93 19.12
CA SER A 122 5.83 -7.79 17.79
C SER A 122 6.58 -8.59 16.74
N ALA A 123 5.84 -9.30 15.89
CA ALA A 123 6.41 -10.08 14.79
C ALA A 123 5.51 -10.02 13.56
N ARG A 124 6.12 -10.07 12.38
CA ARG A 124 5.40 -10.29 11.12
C ARG A 124 5.21 -11.79 10.89
N ILE A 125 4.02 -12.17 10.49
CA ILE A 125 3.73 -13.51 9.95
C ILE A 125 3.45 -13.42 8.44
N HIS A 126 3.89 -14.43 7.69
CA HIS A 126 3.56 -14.60 6.28
C HIS A 126 3.56 -16.10 5.93
N ARG A 127 3.00 -16.50 4.78
CA ARG A 127 2.86 -17.92 4.38
C ARG A 127 4.18 -18.70 4.47
N LYS A 128 5.27 -18.07 4.06
CA LYS A 128 6.64 -18.61 4.07
C LYS A 128 7.49 -18.13 5.26
N LEU A 129 6.87 -17.49 6.24
CA LEU A 129 7.50 -17.00 7.46
C LEU A 129 6.64 -17.41 8.67
N PRO A 130 6.84 -18.64 9.19
CA PRO A 130 6.13 -19.08 10.37
C PRO A 130 6.51 -18.21 11.59
N LEU A 131 5.57 -18.09 12.52
CA LEU A 131 5.82 -17.41 13.78
C LEU A 131 6.83 -18.21 14.61
N ALA A 132 7.82 -17.54 15.21
CA ALA A 132 8.76 -18.19 16.11
C ALA A 132 8.02 -18.88 17.27
N ALA A 133 8.52 -20.04 17.72
CA ALA A 133 7.84 -20.85 18.75
C ALA A 133 7.56 -20.07 20.04
N SER A 134 8.49 -19.21 20.44
CA SER A 134 8.33 -18.32 21.60
C SER A 134 7.14 -17.37 21.46
N PHE A 135 6.87 -16.85 20.26
CA PHE A 135 5.68 -16.04 20.00
C PHE A 135 4.42 -16.90 19.83
N ALA A 136 4.53 -18.05 19.17
CA ALA A 136 3.40 -18.94 18.94
C ALA A 136 2.75 -19.43 20.25
N ALA A 137 3.56 -19.66 21.29
CA ALA A 137 3.08 -20.04 22.62
C ALA A 137 2.20 -18.98 23.31
N HIS A 138 2.31 -17.72 22.89
CA HIS A 138 1.55 -16.59 23.45
C HIS A 138 0.47 -16.06 22.51
N LEU A 139 0.28 -16.68 21.33
CA LEU A 139 -0.74 -16.26 20.37
C LEU A 139 -2.14 -16.67 20.84
N ALA A 140 -3.02 -15.68 20.95
CA ALA A 140 -4.43 -15.91 21.26
C ALA A 140 -5.08 -16.78 20.19
N LYS A 141 -5.90 -17.75 20.63
CA LYS A 141 -6.70 -18.58 19.73
C LYS A 141 -7.88 -17.75 19.19
N PRO A 142 -8.23 -17.86 17.90
CA PRO A 142 -9.39 -17.19 17.36
C PRO A 142 -10.68 -17.90 17.82
N TYR A 143 -11.75 -17.13 18.00
CA TYR A 143 -13.08 -17.62 18.35
C TYR A 143 -14.12 -16.98 17.42
N HIS A 144 -15.25 -17.66 17.24
CA HIS A 144 -16.44 -17.12 16.59
C HIS A 144 -17.66 -17.31 17.50
N LEU A 145 -18.69 -16.52 17.25
CA LEU A 145 -19.97 -16.67 17.92
C LEU A 145 -20.70 -17.87 17.30
N ALA A 146 -21.03 -18.85 18.12
CA ALA A 146 -21.85 -19.99 17.74
C ALA A 146 -23.33 -19.56 17.61
N PRO A 147 -24.17 -20.30 16.86
CA PRO A 147 -25.57 -19.95 16.66
C PRO A 147 -26.40 -19.86 17.96
N ASP A 148 -25.98 -20.55 19.01
CA ASP A 148 -26.58 -20.54 20.34
C ASP A 148 -26.14 -19.33 21.20
N GLY A 149 -25.30 -18.45 20.67
CA GLY A 149 -24.74 -17.29 21.37
C GLY A 149 -23.50 -17.61 22.22
N GLY A 150 -23.04 -18.88 22.23
CA GLY A 150 -21.78 -19.28 22.86
C GLY A 150 -20.55 -18.89 22.04
N PHE A 151 -19.36 -19.05 22.61
CA PHE A 151 -18.09 -18.89 21.88
C PHE A 151 -17.52 -20.25 21.48
N ALA A 152 -17.23 -20.42 20.20
CA ALA A 152 -16.57 -21.61 19.68
C ALA A 152 -15.19 -21.23 19.13
N LEU A 153 -14.21 -22.14 19.28
CA LEU A 153 -12.89 -21.97 18.67
C LEU A 153 -13.05 -21.92 17.15
N SER A 154 -12.39 -20.96 16.52
CA SER A 154 -12.30 -20.90 15.06
C SER A 154 -11.12 -21.73 14.59
N ASP A 155 -11.31 -22.41 13.46
CA ASP A 155 -10.18 -22.96 12.74
C ASP A 155 -9.22 -21.84 12.35
N PRO A 156 -7.90 -22.10 12.37
CA PRO A 156 -6.94 -21.13 11.86
C PRO A 156 -7.32 -20.79 10.41
N PRO A 157 -7.27 -19.50 10.03
CA PRO A 157 -7.60 -19.13 8.66
C PRO A 157 -6.73 -19.92 7.68
N PRO A 158 -7.29 -20.37 6.54
CA PRO A 158 -6.49 -21.04 5.54
C PRO A 158 -5.29 -20.16 5.18
N ARG A 159 -4.16 -20.78 4.86
CA ARG A 159 -2.96 -20.05 4.43
C ARG A 159 -3.38 -19.09 3.32
N GLN A 160 -3.27 -17.77 3.54
CA GLN A 160 -3.72 -16.74 2.60
C GLN A 160 -3.24 -17.10 1.18
N ALA A 161 -4.18 -17.44 0.29
CA ALA A 161 -4.09 -18.01 -1.08
C ALA A 161 -4.28 -19.52 -1.32
N THR A 162 -4.89 -20.28 -0.41
CA THR A 162 -5.56 -21.55 -0.79
C THR A 162 -7.08 -21.45 -0.81
N ALA A 163 -7.65 -20.24 -0.74
CA ALA A 163 -9.07 -20.10 -1.00
C ALA A 163 -9.29 -20.34 -2.51
N PRO A 164 -10.03 -21.37 -2.94
CA PRO A 164 -10.66 -21.34 -4.26
C PRO A 164 -11.51 -20.06 -4.37
N PRO A 165 -11.84 -19.57 -5.58
CA PRO A 165 -12.78 -18.45 -5.73
C PRO A 165 -13.96 -18.75 -4.82
N ALA A 166 -14.24 -17.84 -3.88
CA ALA A 166 -15.11 -18.10 -2.76
C ALA A 166 -16.36 -18.85 -3.23
N ALA A 167 -16.46 -20.14 -2.90
CA ALA A 167 -17.75 -20.80 -2.93
C ALA A 167 -18.63 -19.95 -2.03
N SER A 168 -19.69 -19.42 -2.60
CA SER A 168 -20.62 -18.51 -1.99
C SER A 168 -21.24 -19.13 -0.73
N SER A 169 -20.54 -19.09 0.40
CA SER A 169 -21.17 -19.16 1.70
C SER A 169 -21.75 -17.78 1.94
N PRO A 170 -23.07 -17.67 2.21
CA PRO A 170 -23.70 -16.38 2.42
C PRO A 170 -23.22 -15.84 3.77
N GLN A 171 -22.10 -15.11 3.76
CA GLN A 171 -21.93 -14.05 4.75
C GLN A 171 -23.03 -13.05 4.45
N ARG A 172 -24.15 -13.21 5.15
CA ARG A 172 -25.22 -12.24 5.18
C ARG A 172 -24.67 -10.99 5.86
N TRP A 173 -24.04 -10.14 5.06
CA TRP A 173 -23.76 -8.77 5.44
C TRP A 173 -25.09 -8.14 5.80
N ILE A 174 -25.25 -7.79 7.07
CA ILE A 174 -26.35 -6.93 7.49
C ILE A 174 -26.06 -5.58 6.86
N SER A 175 -26.66 -5.32 5.69
CA SER A 175 -26.77 -3.97 5.16
C SER A 175 -27.45 -3.11 6.24
N PRO A 176 -26.91 -1.94 6.62
CA PRO A 176 -27.70 -1.00 7.39
C PRO A 176 -28.94 -0.67 6.57
N ALA A 177 -30.11 -0.91 7.16
CA ALA A 177 -31.37 -0.51 6.57
C ALA A 177 -31.27 1.00 6.27
N SER A 178 -31.40 1.34 4.98
CA SER A 178 -31.65 2.71 4.54
C SER A 178 -33.04 3.11 5.03
N THR A 179 -33.16 3.54 6.28
CA THR A 179 -34.32 4.27 6.76
C THR A 179 -34.04 5.75 6.53
N ALA A 180 -34.25 6.21 5.29
CA ALA A 180 -34.43 7.63 5.04
C ALA A 180 -35.79 8.04 5.62
N PRO A 181 -35.88 9.02 6.53
CA PRO A 181 -37.17 9.50 7.00
C PRO A 181 -37.92 10.16 5.83
N SER A 182 -39.15 9.73 5.61
CA SER A 182 -40.05 10.31 4.62
C SER A 182 -40.29 11.78 4.96
N ARG A 183 -39.93 12.68 4.03
CA ARG A 183 -40.36 14.08 4.09
C ARG A 183 -41.87 14.11 3.90
N ARG A 184 -42.60 14.32 5.00
CA ARG A 184 -44.00 14.75 4.96
C ARG A 184 -44.05 16.11 4.25
N ALA A 185 -44.75 16.16 3.12
CA ALA A 185 -45.13 17.42 2.49
C ALA A 185 -46.02 18.19 3.48
N ASN A 186 -45.57 19.35 3.94
CA ASN A 186 -46.42 20.29 4.67
C ASN A 186 -46.80 21.42 3.71
N SER A 187 -48.05 21.39 3.26
CA SER A 187 -48.70 22.42 2.46
C SER A 187 -49.10 23.60 3.34
N SER A 188 -48.31 24.66 3.34
CA SER A 188 -48.78 26.02 3.70
C SER A 188 -47.68 27.03 3.38
N ARG A 189 -47.74 27.60 2.17
CA ARG A 189 -46.92 28.76 1.78
C ARG A 189 -47.87 29.91 1.47
N PRO A 190 -47.81 31.05 2.18
CA PRO A 190 -48.50 32.26 1.74
C PRO A 190 -47.72 32.96 0.61
N PRO A 191 -48.39 33.75 -0.23
CA PRO A 191 -47.86 34.20 -1.53
C PRO A 191 -46.81 35.31 -1.39
N ARG A 192 -45.90 35.38 -2.37
CA ARG A 192 -44.93 36.48 -2.54
C ARG A 192 -45.60 37.66 -3.23
N SER A 193 -45.25 38.87 -2.80
CA SER A 193 -45.47 40.13 -3.53
C SER A 193 -44.13 40.80 -3.88
N PRO A 194 -44.10 41.66 -4.93
CA PRO A 194 -42.92 41.88 -5.75
C PRO A 194 -42.24 43.25 -5.52
N GLY A 195 -40.97 43.34 -5.93
CA GLY A 195 -40.35 44.62 -6.33
C GLY A 195 -39.12 45.06 -5.53
N CYS A 196 -37.94 44.96 -6.14
CA CYS A 196 -37.06 46.10 -6.39
C CYS A 196 -35.93 45.71 -7.36
N GLY A 197 -35.66 46.60 -8.32
CA GLY A 197 -34.77 46.41 -9.47
C GLY A 197 -33.28 46.69 -9.21
N PRO A 198 -32.46 46.89 -10.26
CA PRO A 198 -31.11 46.32 -10.37
C PRO A 198 -29.95 47.31 -10.24
N ARG A 199 -28.74 46.80 -9.93
CA ARG A 199 -27.40 47.39 -10.17
C ARG A 199 -26.34 46.37 -9.69
N ALA A 200 -25.16 46.16 -10.28
CA ALA A 200 -24.51 46.63 -11.50
C ALA A 200 -23.33 45.69 -11.85
N ALA A 201 -22.95 45.78 -13.13
CA ALA A 201 -21.82 45.25 -13.92
C ALA A 201 -20.49 44.75 -13.30
N HIS A 202 -19.90 43.82 -14.07
CA HIS A 202 -18.53 43.26 -14.09
C HIS A 202 -17.38 44.31 -14.16
N PRO A 203 -16.10 43.87 -14.05
CA PRO A 203 -15.39 43.51 -15.28
C PRO A 203 -14.62 42.17 -15.22
N THR A 204 -14.29 41.73 -16.43
CA THR A 204 -13.65 40.51 -16.90
C THR A 204 -12.11 40.60 -16.92
N ALA A 205 -11.51 39.41 -17.10
CA ALA A 205 -10.27 39.11 -17.84
C ALA A 205 -8.91 39.47 -17.23
N LYS A 206 -8.00 38.48 -17.18
CA LYS A 206 -6.93 38.36 -18.19
C LYS A 206 -6.16 37.03 -18.11
N HIS A 207 -5.62 36.71 -19.27
CA HIS A 207 -5.00 35.48 -19.75
C HIS A 207 -3.44 35.53 -19.64
N TYR A 208 -2.83 34.35 -19.50
CA TYR A 208 -1.47 33.92 -19.92
C TYR A 208 -0.21 34.53 -19.23
N PRO A 209 1.00 33.88 -19.25
CA PRO A 209 1.44 32.84 -20.20
C PRO A 209 2.17 31.60 -19.64
N THR A 210 2.25 30.60 -20.52
CA THR A 210 3.30 29.56 -20.61
C THR A 210 4.65 30.20 -20.89
N VAL A 211 5.72 29.73 -20.23
CA VAL A 211 7.10 29.90 -20.69
C VAL A 211 7.81 28.54 -20.60
N SER A 212 8.28 28.08 -21.75
CA SER A 212 9.33 27.06 -21.88
C SER A 212 10.72 27.72 -21.88
N ALA A 213 11.73 26.86 -21.71
CA ALA A 213 13.14 27.03 -22.06
C ALA A 213 14.07 27.39 -20.90
N GLY A 214 15.17 26.64 -20.83
CA GLY A 214 16.33 27.00 -20.03
C GLY A 214 17.15 25.80 -19.57
N ALA A 215 17.93 25.24 -20.48
CA ALA A 215 19.00 24.32 -20.14
C ALA A 215 19.91 24.91 -19.04
N SER A 216 20.30 24.08 -18.07
CA SER A 216 21.56 24.27 -17.35
C SER A 216 22.43 23.04 -17.54
N LYS A 217 23.38 23.21 -18.45
CA LYS A 217 24.62 22.44 -18.52
C LYS A 217 25.54 22.91 -17.38
N ASN A 218 26.35 21.96 -16.90
CA ASN A 218 27.63 22.11 -16.21
C ASN A 218 27.63 22.42 -14.69
N PHE A 219 28.05 21.45 -13.89
CA PHE A 219 29.43 21.46 -13.39
C PHE A 219 29.97 20.03 -13.26
N ALA A 220 31.11 19.80 -13.91
CA ALA A 220 31.94 18.62 -13.76
C ALA A 220 32.91 18.83 -12.60
N VAL A 221 33.19 17.79 -11.82
CA VAL A 221 34.48 17.63 -11.15
C VAL A 221 35.07 16.31 -11.64
N LYS A 222 36.05 16.44 -12.54
CA LYS A 222 37.06 15.41 -12.80
C LYS A 222 37.90 15.24 -11.54
N ASN A 223 38.22 14.01 -11.18
CA ASN A 223 39.56 13.67 -10.71
C ASN A 223 39.91 12.27 -11.22
N PHE A 224 40.81 12.25 -12.20
CA PHE A 224 41.54 11.08 -12.66
C PHE A 224 43.01 11.32 -12.30
N SER A 225 43.56 10.42 -11.50
CA SER A 225 44.99 10.08 -11.41
C SER A 225 45.01 8.80 -10.57
N GLY A 226 45.48 7.64 -10.97
CA GLY A 226 46.25 7.17 -12.11
C GLY A 226 46.79 5.83 -11.63
N THR A 227 46.49 4.75 -12.33
CA THR A 227 46.99 3.40 -12.02
C THR A 227 48.46 3.29 -12.44
N PRO A 228 49.25 2.46 -11.75
CA PRO A 228 50.27 1.69 -12.46
C PRO A 228 50.09 0.18 -12.25
N GLY A 229 50.10 -0.55 -13.38
CA GLY A 229 51.03 -1.66 -13.58
C GLY A 229 50.73 -3.01 -12.90
N SER A 230 50.35 -3.96 -13.74
CA SER A 230 50.33 -5.41 -13.53
C SER A 230 51.64 -6.03 -13.04
N GLY A 231 51.57 -7.01 -12.13
CA GLY A 231 52.63 -7.98 -11.86
C GLY A 231 52.11 -9.22 -11.11
N LYS A 232 52.21 -10.40 -11.74
CA LYS A 232 51.93 -11.72 -11.13
C LYS A 232 53.08 -12.18 -10.22
N ALA A 233 52.73 -13.02 -9.23
CA ALA A 233 53.48 -13.45 -8.04
C ALA A 233 54.61 -14.49 -8.22
N PRO A 234 55.37 -14.78 -7.14
CA PRO A 234 55.83 -16.14 -6.81
C PRO A 234 55.33 -16.64 -5.42
N PRO A 235 55.35 -17.97 -5.14
CA PRO A 235 54.71 -18.63 -3.98
C PRO A 235 55.68 -18.81 -2.78
N PRO A 236 55.30 -19.50 -1.67
CA PRO A 236 55.62 -19.10 -0.29
C PRO A 236 56.95 -19.65 0.26
N ARG A 237 57.37 -19.13 1.42
CA ARG A 237 58.27 -19.85 2.33
C ARG A 237 57.68 -19.90 3.74
N SER A 238 57.56 -21.12 4.23
CA SER A 238 57.30 -21.51 5.61
C SER A 238 58.50 -21.21 6.52
N ALA A 239 58.22 -20.71 7.72
CA ALA A 239 58.93 -21.01 8.97
C ALA A 239 57.96 -20.73 10.13
#